data_AF-X1SSK8-F1
#
_entry.id   AF-X1SSK8-F1
#
_cell.length_a   1.000
_cell.length_b   1.000
_cell.length_c   1.000
_cell.angle_alpha   90.00
_cell.angle_beta   90.00
_cell.angle_gamma   90.00
#
_symmetry.space_group_name_H-M   'P 1'
#
loop_
_entity.id
_entity.type
_entity.pdbx_description
1 polymer ?
#
loop_
_entity_poly.entity_id
_entity_poly.type
_entity_poly.pdbx_seq_one_letter_code
_entity_poly.pdbx_strand_id
1 'polypeptide(L)'
;IGGGEHSQREMEKLQELAGNLNIQDSVAFLGLIKHEQLPYFYSAADACVVPSYYESFGLAALESLACGTPVVATDVGNLKSVIRRGET
;
A
#
# COMPACT_ATOMS: atom_id res chain seq x y z
N ILE A 1 4.86 2.53 -2.04
CA ILE A 1 4.61 3.27 -3.30
C ILE A 1 5.90 3.92 -3.75
N GLY A 2 6.36 3.59 -4.97
CA GLY A 2 7.67 3.98 -5.46
C GLY A 2 8.67 2.83 -5.46
N GLY A 3 9.57 2.83 -6.45
CA GLY A 3 10.75 1.97 -6.44
C GLY A 3 11.31 1.53 -7.79
N GLY A 4 10.56 1.69 -8.88
CA GLY A 4 11.13 1.54 -10.24
C GLY A 4 11.74 2.84 -10.73
N GLU A 5 12.76 2.77 -11.60
CA GLU A 5 13.33 3.93 -12.30
C GLU A 5 12.26 4.74 -13.07
N HIS A 6 11.12 4.12 -13.40
CA HIS A 6 10.00 4.74 -14.11
C HIS A 6 8.97 5.47 -13.23
N SER A 7 9.13 5.47 -11.90
CA SER A 7 8.11 6.02 -10.98
C SER A 7 8.29 7.50 -10.62
N GLN A 8 9.38 8.15 -11.05
CA GLN A 8 9.76 9.49 -10.57
C GLN A 8 8.67 10.56 -10.85
N ARG A 9 8.14 10.59 -12.08
CA ARG A 9 7.06 11.53 -12.46
C ARG A 9 5.79 11.32 -11.63
N GLU A 10 5.46 10.09 -11.28
CA GLU A 10 4.27 9.80 -10.49
C GLU A 10 4.47 10.22 -9.03
N MET A 11 5.67 10.01 -8.49
CA MET A 11 6.03 10.48 -7.15
C MET A 11 5.95 12.01 -7.04
N GLU A 12 6.38 12.75 -8.07
CA GLU A 12 6.26 14.21 -8.11
C GLU A 12 4.79 14.65 -8.07
N LYS A 13 3.92 14.05 -8.90
CA LYS A 13 2.48 14.34 -8.89
C LYS A 13 1.84 14.07 -7.53
N LEU A 14 2.19 12.96 -6.89
CA LEU A 14 1.62 12.60 -5.58
C LEU A 14 2.09 13.56 -4.47
N GLN A 15 3.34 14.03 -4.52
CA GLN A 15 3.83 15.06 -3.60
C GLN A 15 3.13 16.39 -3.81
N GLU A 16 2.93 16.81 -5.07
CA GLU A 16 2.16 18.01 -5.41
C GLU A 16 0.71 17.89 -4.90
N LEU A 17 0.06 16.74 -5.14
CA LEU A 17 -1.29 16.47 -4.65
C LEU A 17 -1.36 16.55 -3.11
N ALA A 18 -0.40 15.97 -2.40
CA ALA A 18 -0.33 16.04 -0.95
C ALA A 18 -0.23 17.49 -0.45
N GLY A 19 0.57 18.33 -1.12
CA GLY A 19 0.67 19.77 -0.84
C GLY A 19 -0.64 20.52 -1.12
N ASN A 20 -1.29 20.25 -2.25
CA ASN A 20 -2.58 20.86 -2.61
C ASN A 20 -3.70 20.48 -1.62
N LEU A 21 -3.62 19.29 -1.03
CA LEU A 21 -4.54 18.81 0.00
C LEU A 21 -4.15 19.24 1.43
N ASN A 22 -3.00 19.92 1.61
CA ASN A 22 -2.45 20.30 2.91
C ASN A 22 -2.21 19.12 3.87
N ILE A 23 -1.83 17.95 3.35
CA ILE A 23 -1.56 16.74 4.13
C ILE A 23 -0.10 16.30 4.05
N GLN A 24 0.78 17.09 3.44
CA GLN A 24 2.18 16.72 3.21
C GLN A 24 2.92 16.35 4.50
N ASP A 25 2.58 16.98 5.62
CA ASP A 25 3.21 16.70 6.93
C ASP A 25 2.73 15.38 7.55
N SER A 26 1.68 14.77 6.99
CA SER A 26 1.11 13.49 7.41
C SER A 26 1.45 12.33 6.45
N VAL A 27 2.22 12.59 5.38
CA VAL A 27 2.53 11.60 4.34
C VAL A 27 4.05 11.39 4.24
N ALA A 28 4.49 10.14 4.38
CA ALA A 28 5.87 9.75 4.17
C ALA A 28 6.06 9.02 2.82
N PHE A 29 6.86 9.60 1.93
CA PHE A 29 7.23 9.01 0.64
C PHE A 29 8.55 8.22 0.76
N LEU A 30 8.45 6.94 1.11
CA LEU A 30 9.63 6.13 1.47
C LEU A 30 10.43 5.56 0.29
N GLY A 31 9.88 5.62 -0.93
CA GLY A 31 10.54 5.07 -2.13
C GLY A 31 10.65 3.54 -2.11
N LEU A 32 11.72 3.00 -2.70
CA LEU A 32 11.99 1.56 -2.73
C LEU A 32 12.41 1.09 -1.33
N ILE A 33 11.65 0.14 -0.77
CA ILE A 33 12.01 -0.56 0.46
C ILE A 33 12.40 -1.99 0.11
N LYS A 34 13.46 -2.50 0.75
CA LYS A 34 13.87 -3.89 0.56
C LYS A 34 12.80 -4.84 1.09
N HIS A 35 12.61 -5.95 0.41
CA HIS A 35 11.55 -6.90 0.74
C HIS A 35 11.66 -7.42 2.19
N GLU A 36 12.87 -7.66 2.69
CA GLU A 36 13.10 -8.13 4.07
C GLU A 36 12.69 -7.10 5.14
N GLN A 37 12.52 -5.83 4.76
CA GLN A 37 12.11 -4.77 5.67
C GLN A 37 10.59 -4.55 5.68
N LEU A 38 9.86 -5.01 4.65
CA LEU A 38 8.42 -4.82 4.54
C LEU A 38 7.63 -5.36 5.74
N PRO A 39 7.97 -6.52 6.36
CA PRO A 39 7.26 -6.99 7.55
C PRO A 39 7.26 -5.99 8.71
N TYR A 40 8.31 -5.19 8.87
CA TYR A 40 8.35 -4.15 9.91
C TYR A 40 7.36 -3.03 9.62
N PHE A 41 7.17 -2.66 8.35
CA PHE A 41 6.20 -1.63 7.96
C PHE A 41 4.77 -2.13 8.11
N TYR A 42 4.49 -3.36 7.68
CA TYR A 42 3.16 -3.95 7.86
C TYR A 42 2.82 -4.03 9.35
N SER A 43 3.69 -4.64 10.16
CA SER A 43 3.44 -4.85 11.60
C SER A 43 3.31 -3.54 12.40
N ALA A 44 3.91 -2.45 11.91
CA ALA A 44 3.82 -1.14 12.56
C ALA A 44 2.59 -0.33 12.15
N ALA A 45 1.87 -0.73 11.09
CA ALA A 45 0.71 -0.01 10.60
C ALA A 45 -0.58 -0.47 11.28
N ASP A 46 -1.50 0.47 11.56
CA ASP A 46 -2.84 0.14 12.04
C ASP A 46 -3.71 -0.53 10.96
N ALA A 47 -3.44 -0.21 9.69
CA ALA A 47 -4.08 -0.81 8.52
C ALA A 47 -3.22 -0.65 7.26
N CYS A 48 -3.37 -1.59 6.32
CA CYS A 48 -2.79 -1.50 4.98
C CYS A 48 -3.87 -1.20 3.94
N VAL A 49 -3.63 -0.23 3.05
CA VAL A 49 -4.58 0.15 2.00
C VAL A 49 -4.05 -0.27 0.63
N VAL A 50 -4.84 -1.04 -0.12
CA VAL A 50 -4.50 -1.53 -1.47
C VAL A 50 -5.56 -1.03 -2.47
N PRO A 51 -5.46 0.23 -2.93
CA PRO A 51 -6.46 0.85 -3.80
C PRO A 51 -6.25 0.51 -5.29
N SER A 52 -5.85 -0.72 -5.60
CA SER A 52 -5.54 -1.15 -6.97
C SER A 52 -6.76 -1.09 -7.88
N TYR A 53 -6.57 -0.70 -9.15
CA TYR A 53 -7.58 -0.87 -10.21
C TYR A 53 -7.59 -2.30 -10.78
N TYR A 54 -6.44 -2.96 -10.73
CA TYR A 54 -6.25 -4.35 -11.16
C TYR A 54 -5.21 -5.00 -10.25
N GLU A 55 -5.49 -6.22 -9.80
CA GLU A 55 -4.62 -6.94 -8.87
C GLU A 55 -4.55 -8.42 -9.26
N SER A 56 -3.37 -8.87 -9.70
CA SER A 56 -3.17 -10.22 -10.23
C SER A 56 -3.13 -11.27 -9.13
N PHE A 57 -2.36 -11.02 -8.07
CA PHE A 57 -2.07 -12.01 -7.04
C PHE A 57 -2.49 -11.54 -5.64
N GLY A 58 -2.47 -10.23 -5.37
CA GLY A 58 -2.82 -9.72 -4.04
C GLY A 58 -1.74 -10.00 -2.99
N LEU A 59 -0.47 -10.12 -3.40
CA LEU A 59 0.64 -10.43 -2.49
C LEU A 59 0.80 -9.39 -1.37
N ALA A 60 0.71 -8.10 -1.70
CA ALA A 60 0.81 -7.05 -0.68
C ALA A 60 -0.29 -7.16 0.40
N ALA A 61 -1.52 -7.50 0.00
CA ALA A 61 -2.61 -7.75 0.94
C ALA A 61 -2.36 -9.02 1.77
N LEU A 62 -1.89 -10.10 1.14
CA LEU A 62 -1.58 -11.36 1.82
C LEU A 62 -0.44 -11.18 2.85
N GLU A 63 0.62 -10.47 2.48
CA GLU A 63 1.76 -10.15 3.36
C GLU A 63 1.32 -9.31 4.56
N SER A 64 0.49 -8.29 4.33
CA SER A 64 -0.09 -7.47 5.41
C SER A 64 -0.89 -8.32 6.39
N LEU A 65 -1.79 -9.17 5.89
CA LEU A 65 -2.59 -10.07 6.72
C LEU A 65 -1.71 -11.08 7.48
N ALA A 66 -0.65 -11.59 6.85
CA ALA A 66 0.30 -12.48 7.50
C ALA A 66 1.10 -11.80 8.63
N CYS A 67 1.25 -10.47 8.58
CA CYS A 67 1.82 -9.67 9.65
C CYS A 67 0.80 -9.26 10.73
N GLY A 68 -0.47 -9.68 10.62
CA GLY A 68 -1.53 -9.33 11.55
C GLY A 68 -2.15 -7.95 11.32
N THR A 69 -1.86 -7.33 10.17
CA THR A 69 -2.30 -5.97 9.86
C THR A 69 -3.53 -6.00 8.95
N PRO A 70 -4.67 -5.42 9.38
CA PRO A 70 -5.90 -5.47 8.62
C PRO A 70 -5.79 -4.71 7.29
N VAL A 71 -6.54 -5.15 6.28
CA VAL A 71 -6.44 -4.63 4.91
C VAL A 71 -7.75 -3.97 4.46
N VAL A 72 -7.63 -2.77 3.90
CA VAL A 72 -8.69 -2.08 3.14
C VAL A 72 -8.29 -2.11 1.67
N ALA A 73 -9.06 -2.76 0.81
CA ALA A 73 -8.72 -2.89 -0.60
C ALA A 73 -9.92 -2.66 -1.53
N THR A 74 -9.63 -2.31 -2.77
CA THR A 74 -10.65 -2.28 -3.83
C THR A 74 -11.14 -3.71 -4.12
N ASP A 75 -12.43 -3.89 -4.35
CA ASP A 75 -13.06 -5.18 -4.66
C ASP A 75 -12.78 -5.66 -6.10
N VAL A 76 -11.51 -5.89 -6.45
CA VAL A 76 -11.03 -6.26 -7.79
C VAL A 76 -10.09 -7.46 -7.79
N GLY A 77 -10.02 -8.16 -8.91
CA GLY A 77 -9.02 -9.20 -9.16
C GLY A 77 -8.97 -10.28 -8.07
N ASN A 78 -7.74 -10.69 -7.73
CA ASN A 78 -7.53 -11.76 -6.75
C ASN A 78 -7.69 -11.31 -5.28
N LEU A 79 -7.90 -10.02 -5.01
CA LEU A 79 -8.12 -9.53 -3.63
C LEU A 79 -9.36 -10.18 -3.00
N LYS A 80 -10.33 -10.58 -3.80
CA LYS A 80 -11.56 -11.28 -3.37
C LYS A 80 -11.29 -12.66 -2.76
N SER A 81 -10.20 -13.32 -3.15
CA SER A 81 -9.84 -14.65 -2.63
C SER A 81 -8.94 -14.54 -1.41
N VAL A 82 -8.18 -13.44 -1.30
CA VAL A 82 -7.22 -13.19 -0.21
C VAL A 82 -7.90 -12.55 1.01
N ILE A 83 -8.84 -11.63 0.80
CA ILE A 83 -9.46 -10.84 1.86
C ILE A 83 -10.87 -11.36 2.14
N ARG A 84 -11.16 -11.64 3.42
CA ARG A 84 -12.51 -11.92 3.89
C ARG A 84 -13.13 -10.67 4.47
N ARG A 85 -14.27 -10.25 3.92
CA ARG A 85 -14.91 -9.00 4.32
C ARG A 85 -15.46 -9.09 5.74
N GLY A 86 -15.01 -8.18 6.61
CA GLY A 86 -15.49 -8.09 7.99
C GLY A 86 -14.80 -9.07 8.97
N GLU A 87 -13.78 -9.78 8.51
CA GLU A 87 -12.92 -10.63 9.35
C GLU A 87 -11.52 -10.01 9.42
N THR A 88 -10.92 -10.04 10.61
CA THR A 88 -9.52 -9.63 10.87
C THR A 88 -8.76 -10.75 11.54
#